data_AF-A0AAU9VPU8-F1
#
_entry.id   AF-A0AAU9VPU8-F1
#
_cell.length_a   1.000
_cell.length_b   1.000
_cell.length_c   1.000
_cell.angle_alpha   90.00
_cell.angle_beta   90.00
_cell.angle_gamma   90.00
#
_symmetry.space_group_name_H-M   'P 1'
#
loop_
_entity.id
_entity.type
_entity.pdbx_description
1 polymer ?
#
loop_
_entity_poly.entity_id
_entity_poly.type
_entity_poly.pdbx_seq_one_letter_code
_entity_poly.pdbx_strand_id
1 'polypeptide(L)'
;MGNVLFNYLGNGVSEDLREEIARLGKAYDADDSIQLTPTLQMADTSRNVNRVKDLPKDQVYEGVQNPYVLVINNVNFKDDPIPRNGAEHDLENVETFLREAGFESVEKRCDLEKKEMMAAFDETRKSIESGKHDGLICIIMSHGDDKGIKCTNGETIPVDEITSKFRGSDESCPQLAGKPKLFFLQACRGIVDDRGYLHRSSWQEDDVVADSFSSERTSLTLPSDADFLISYSTTTGYKSYRRFTMATAGAPPSETLGSWFIFTLMRVLRENSHKDDLMTMLTKVNQEMIKYATGKGCKQIPSHVSMLTRKVFFTNFFNKTF
;
A
#
# COMPACT_ATOMS: atom_id res chain seq x y z
N MET A 1 -25.21 21.47 23.24
CA MET A 1 -23.90 21.43 23.97
C MET A 1 -23.42 22.82 24.43
N GLY A 2 -24.30 23.83 24.57
CA GLY A 2 -23.88 25.22 24.80
C GLY A 2 -23.60 25.67 26.24
N ASN A 3 -23.76 24.80 27.25
CA ASN A 3 -23.65 25.20 28.67
C ASN A 3 -22.45 24.59 29.42
N VAL A 4 -21.45 24.03 28.73
CA VAL A 4 -20.31 23.38 29.39
C VAL A 4 -19.01 24.20 29.30
N LEU A 5 -18.91 25.21 28.43
CA LEU A 5 -17.68 26.02 28.29
C LEU A 5 -17.56 27.21 29.26
N PHE A 6 -18.60 27.59 30.00
CA PHE A 6 -18.57 28.81 30.81
C PHE A 6 -17.90 28.66 32.18
N ASN A 7 -17.59 27.44 32.64
CA ASN A 7 -17.09 27.20 33.99
C ASN A 7 -15.56 27.16 34.12
N TYR A 8 -14.79 27.42 33.05
CA TYR A 8 -13.32 27.30 33.06
C TYR A 8 -12.53 28.59 32.79
N LEU A 9 -13.16 29.76 32.83
CA LEU A 9 -12.46 31.04 32.67
C LEU A 9 -12.56 31.86 33.96
N GLY A 10 -11.44 31.91 34.71
CA GLY A 10 -11.31 32.74 35.90
C GLY A 10 -11.51 34.24 35.62
N ASN A 11 -11.69 35.02 36.70
CA ASN A 11 -12.10 36.43 36.75
C ASN A 11 -11.13 37.47 36.11
N GLY A 12 -10.54 37.19 34.94
CA GLY A 12 -9.56 38.06 34.28
C GLY A 12 -9.76 38.26 32.77
N VAL A 13 -10.92 37.92 32.22
CA VAL A 13 -11.20 38.10 30.77
C VAL A 13 -11.92 39.44 30.56
N SER A 14 -11.41 40.29 29.66
CA SER A 14 -12.02 41.60 29.35
C SER A 14 -13.40 41.45 28.71
N GLU A 15 -14.29 42.42 28.96
CA GLU A 15 -15.65 42.48 28.40
C GLU A 15 -15.66 42.36 26.86
N ASP A 16 -14.67 42.95 26.18
CA ASP A 16 -14.55 42.89 24.71
C ASP A 16 -14.43 41.46 24.18
N LEU A 17 -13.69 40.59 24.89
CA LEU A 17 -13.52 39.19 24.48
C LEU A 17 -14.80 38.37 24.74
N ARG A 18 -15.61 38.76 25.72
CA ARG A 18 -16.91 38.12 26.01
C ARG A 18 -17.95 38.46 24.94
N GLU A 19 -17.96 39.70 24.45
CA GLU A 19 -18.84 40.11 23.36
C GLU A 19 -18.48 39.45 22.02
N GLU A 20 -17.20 39.23 21.75
CA GLU A 20 -16.75 38.57 20.52
C GLU A 20 -17.09 37.07 20.49
N ILE A 21 -16.98 36.39 21.64
CA ILE A 21 -17.42 34.98 21.80
C ILE A 21 -18.96 34.88 21.66
N ALA A 22 -19.71 35.84 22.20
CA ALA A 22 -21.17 35.87 22.05
C ALA A 22 -21.63 36.17 20.60
N ARG A 23 -20.88 36.98 19.85
CA ARG A 23 -21.09 37.20 18.40
C ARG A 23 -20.82 35.93 17.59
N LEU A 24 -19.72 35.23 17.87
CA LEU A 24 -19.36 33.99 17.19
C LEU A 24 -20.34 32.86 17.50
N GLY A 25 -20.89 32.81 18.73
CA GLY A 25 -21.92 31.85 19.11
C GLY A 25 -23.25 32.08 18.38
N LYS A 26 -23.65 33.34 18.14
CA LYS A 26 -24.89 33.66 17.40
C LYS A 26 -24.78 33.45 15.89
N ALA A 27 -23.58 33.50 15.32
CA ALA A 27 -23.36 33.19 13.91
C ALA A 27 -23.47 31.69 13.59
N TYR A 28 -23.46 30.82 14.61
CA TYR A 28 -23.51 29.37 14.45
C TYR A 28 -24.93 28.76 14.53
N ASP A 29 -25.94 29.56 14.92
CA ASP A 29 -27.34 29.10 15.07
C ASP A 29 -28.23 29.45 13.86
N ALA A 30 -27.65 29.94 12.76
CA ALA A 30 -28.37 30.17 11.51
C ALA A 30 -28.16 29.01 10.53
N ASP A 31 -29.11 28.06 10.57
CA ASP A 31 -29.60 27.21 9.48
C ASP A 31 -28.58 26.76 8.41
N ASP A 32 -27.96 25.61 8.65
CA ASP A 32 -27.52 24.70 7.59
C ASP A 32 -27.55 23.28 8.14
N SER A 33 -28.73 22.68 8.18
CA SER A 33 -28.86 21.24 8.36
C SER A 33 -28.33 20.53 7.11
N ILE A 34 -27.01 20.41 7.00
CA ILE A 34 -26.37 19.52 6.03
C ILE A 34 -26.60 18.10 6.55
N GLN A 35 -27.62 17.44 6.00
CA GLN A 35 -27.73 15.99 6.06
C GLN A 35 -26.50 15.40 5.36
N LEU A 36 -25.50 14.98 6.13
CA LEU A 36 -24.39 14.17 5.65
C LEU A 36 -24.88 12.73 5.41
N THR A 37 -25.57 12.54 4.30
CA THR A 37 -25.47 11.27 3.56
C THR A 37 -24.33 11.44 2.57
N PRO A 38 -23.24 10.66 2.64
CA PRO A 38 -22.28 10.61 1.56
C PRO A 38 -22.89 9.75 0.44
N THR A 39 -23.75 10.34 -0.38
CA THR A 39 -23.92 9.81 -1.74
C THR A 39 -22.65 10.22 -2.47
N LEU A 40 -21.67 9.31 -2.57
CA LEU A 40 -20.53 9.47 -3.45
C LEU A 40 -21.06 9.81 -4.84
N GLN A 41 -20.90 11.07 -5.24
CA GLN A 41 -21.29 11.48 -6.58
C GLN A 41 -20.27 10.87 -7.54
N MET A 42 -20.75 10.00 -8.41
CA MET A 42 -19.91 9.17 -9.27
C MET A 42 -18.99 10.04 -10.12
N ALA A 43 -17.70 9.73 -10.14
CA ALA A 43 -16.80 10.35 -11.09
C ALA A 43 -17.15 9.88 -12.51
N ASP A 44 -17.31 10.80 -13.47
CA ASP A 44 -17.47 10.46 -14.89
C ASP A 44 -16.17 9.84 -15.43
N THR A 45 -16.10 8.51 -15.42
CA THR A 45 -14.93 7.76 -15.88
C THR A 45 -14.85 7.64 -17.40
N SER A 46 -15.91 8.00 -18.15
CA SER A 46 -15.95 7.90 -19.61
C SER A 46 -14.87 8.76 -20.29
N ARG A 47 -14.53 9.90 -19.68
CA ARG A 47 -13.46 10.79 -20.14
C ARG A 47 -12.09 10.14 -20.06
N ASN A 48 -11.86 9.25 -19.08
CA ASN A 48 -10.58 8.58 -18.90
C ASN A 48 -10.39 7.44 -19.88
N VAL A 49 -11.46 6.72 -20.24
CA VAL A 49 -11.44 5.74 -21.34
C VAL A 49 -10.96 6.40 -22.63
N ASN A 50 -11.50 7.59 -22.94
CA ASN A 50 -11.09 8.35 -24.12
C ASN A 50 -9.64 8.83 -24.02
N ARG A 51 -9.23 9.39 -22.87
CA ARG A 51 -7.86 9.82 -22.64
C ARG A 51 -6.82 8.71 -22.86
N VAL A 52 -7.11 7.48 -22.43
CA VAL A 52 -6.20 6.34 -22.68
C VAL A 52 -6.22 5.90 -24.14
N LYS A 53 -7.38 5.93 -24.82
CA LYS A 53 -7.47 5.66 -26.26
C LYS A 53 -6.73 6.69 -27.12
N ASP A 54 -6.66 7.93 -26.65
CA ASP A 54 -6.01 9.03 -27.35
C ASP A 54 -4.48 9.04 -27.15
N LEU A 55 -3.95 8.29 -26.18
CA LEU A 55 -2.51 8.13 -26.01
C LEU A 55 -1.93 7.23 -27.12
N PRO A 56 -0.73 7.55 -27.63
CA PRO A 56 -0.04 6.69 -28.57
C PRO A 56 0.15 5.27 -28.00
N LYS A 57 -0.08 4.24 -28.82
CA LYS A 57 -0.02 2.82 -28.38
C LYS A 57 1.34 2.41 -27.82
N ASP A 58 2.41 3.10 -28.24
CA ASP A 58 3.77 2.91 -27.74
C ASP A 58 4.02 3.56 -26.37
N GLN A 59 3.08 4.35 -25.85
CA GLN A 59 3.18 5.03 -24.54
C GLN A 59 2.35 4.37 -23.43
N VAL A 60 1.47 3.43 -23.76
CA VAL A 60 0.58 2.74 -22.82
C VAL A 60 0.64 1.23 -23.04
N TYR A 61 0.68 0.43 -21.97
CA TYR A 61 0.34 -0.99 -22.12
C TYR A 61 -1.15 -1.10 -22.49
N GLU A 62 -1.60 -2.25 -22.99
CA GLU A 62 -3.02 -2.49 -23.35
C GLU A 62 -4.00 -2.45 -22.15
N GLY A 63 -3.56 -1.94 -21.00
CA GLY A 63 -4.25 -1.96 -19.73
C GLY A 63 -4.04 -3.29 -19.00
N VAL A 64 -4.07 -3.24 -17.67
CA VAL A 64 -4.11 -4.44 -16.83
C VAL A 64 -5.58 -4.77 -16.57
N GLN A 65 -6.06 -5.86 -17.17
CA GLN A 65 -7.43 -6.37 -17.11
C GLN A 65 -7.47 -7.77 -16.49
N ASN A 66 -6.61 -8.67 -16.93
CA ASN A 66 -6.53 -10.05 -16.48
C ASN A 66 -5.07 -10.45 -16.19
N PRO A 67 -4.43 -9.80 -15.20
CA PRO A 67 -3.11 -10.22 -14.76
C PRO A 67 -3.21 -11.55 -14.03
N TYR A 68 -2.11 -12.31 -14.01
CA TYR A 68 -1.94 -13.32 -12.97
C TYR A 68 -1.55 -12.62 -11.66
N VAL A 69 -2.23 -12.93 -10.57
CA VAL A 69 -1.98 -12.32 -9.26
C VAL A 69 -1.51 -13.39 -8.28
N LEU A 70 -0.31 -13.22 -7.74
CA LEU A 70 0.21 -14.03 -6.65
C LEU A 70 0.28 -13.18 -5.37
N VAL A 71 -0.40 -13.62 -4.31
CA VAL A 71 -0.35 -13.01 -2.98
C VAL A 71 0.29 -13.98 -2.01
N ILE A 72 1.38 -13.59 -1.36
CA ILE A 72 2.05 -14.36 -0.32
C ILE A 72 1.99 -13.56 0.98
N ASN A 73 1.35 -14.13 2.02
CA ASN A 73 1.29 -13.53 3.34
C ASN A 73 1.94 -14.47 4.37
N ASN A 74 3.17 -14.19 4.77
CA ASN A 74 3.81 -14.95 5.84
C ASN A 74 3.52 -14.23 7.16
N VAL A 75 2.90 -14.92 8.10
CA VAL A 75 2.43 -14.40 9.39
C VAL A 75 3.14 -15.07 10.55
N ASN A 76 3.32 -16.39 10.49
CA ASN A 76 3.88 -17.21 11.55
C ASN A 76 5.28 -17.71 11.18
N PHE A 77 6.28 -17.41 12.02
CA PHE A 77 7.67 -17.75 11.77
C PHE A 77 8.19 -18.70 12.86
N LYS A 78 9.04 -19.66 12.49
CA LYS A 78 9.61 -20.63 13.42
C LYS A 78 10.58 -20.00 14.42
N ASP A 79 11.25 -18.94 14.00
CA ASP A 79 12.27 -18.24 14.76
C ASP A 79 11.76 -16.94 15.41
N ASP A 80 10.48 -16.59 15.21
CA ASP A 80 9.81 -15.48 15.88
C ASP A 80 8.57 -15.96 16.63
N PRO A 81 8.55 -15.88 17.97
CA PRO A 81 7.39 -16.32 18.75
C PRO A 81 6.18 -15.39 18.60
N ILE A 82 6.34 -14.20 18.00
CA ILE A 82 5.28 -13.22 17.82
C ILE A 82 4.80 -13.26 16.37
N PRO A 83 3.53 -13.60 16.10
CA PRO A 83 2.97 -13.51 14.76
C PRO A 83 3.02 -12.07 14.24
N ARG A 84 3.01 -11.89 12.93
CA ARG A 84 2.80 -10.59 12.27
C ARG A 84 1.34 -10.14 12.48
N ASN A 85 0.98 -9.78 13.71
CA ASN A 85 -0.35 -9.29 14.08
C ASN A 85 -0.78 -8.13 13.17
N GLY A 86 -2.03 -8.13 12.67
CA GLY A 86 -2.54 -7.16 11.71
C GLY A 86 -2.25 -7.52 10.24
N ALA A 87 -1.50 -8.59 9.96
CA ALA A 87 -1.30 -9.09 8.59
C ALA A 87 -2.61 -9.66 7.98
N GLU A 88 -3.58 -10.01 8.81
CA GLU A 88 -4.94 -10.33 8.40
C GLU A 88 -5.62 -9.12 7.73
N HIS A 89 -5.46 -7.91 8.28
CA HIS A 89 -6.01 -6.70 7.70
C HIS A 89 -5.27 -6.30 6.41
N ASP A 90 -3.97 -6.59 6.31
CA ASP A 90 -3.24 -6.44 5.05
C ASP A 90 -3.87 -7.32 3.96
N LEU A 91 -4.15 -8.58 4.27
CA LEU A 91 -4.80 -9.51 3.34
C LEU A 91 -6.22 -9.05 2.97
N GLU A 92 -7.04 -8.61 3.93
CA GLU A 92 -8.40 -8.09 3.68
C GLU A 92 -8.40 -6.87 2.74
N ASN A 93 -7.43 -5.96 2.92
CA ASN A 93 -7.25 -4.80 2.04
C ASN A 93 -6.89 -5.21 0.61
N VAL A 94 -5.96 -6.17 0.47
CA VAL A 94 -5.58 -6.73 -0.84
C VAL A 94 -6.78 -7.42 -1.49
N GLU A 95 -7.47 -8.30 -0.78
CA GLU A 95 -8.64 -9.02 -1.30
C GLU A 95 -9.75 -8.09 -1.76
N THR A 96 -9.99 -7.00 -1.01
CA THR A 96 -10.96 -5.98 -1.39
C THR A 96 -10.56 -5.30 -2.70
N PHE A 97 -9.29 -4.90 -2.85
CA PHE A 97 -8.78 -4.35 -4.11
C PHE A 97 -8.92 -5.35 -5.26
N LEU A 98 -8.52 -6.61 -5.09
CA LEU A 98 -8.58 -7.62 -6.16
C LEU A 98 -10.03 -7.89 -6.61
N ARG A 99 -10.97 -7.96 -5.66
CA ARG A 99 -12.41 -8.09 -5.94
C ARG A 99 -12.95 -6.87 -6.68
N GLU A 100 -12.58 -5.67 -6.25
CA GLU A 100 -12.96 -4.43 -6.93
C GLU A 100 -12.24 -4.21 -8.26
N ALA A 101 -11.09 -4.82 -8.48
CA ALA A 101 -10.46 -4.88 -9.78
C ALA A 101 -11.11 -5.92 -10.69
N GLY A 102 -11.79 -6.92 -10.12
CA GLY A 102 -12.38 -8.02 -10.88
C GLY A 102 -11.34 -8.95 -11.49
N PHE A 103 -10.18 -9.12 -10.84
CA PHE A 103 -9.16 -10.06 -11.30
C PHE A 103 -9.56 -11.50 -10.96
N GLU A 104 -9.55 -12.37 -11.95
CA GLU A 104 -10.01 -13.76 -11.80
C GLU A 104 -8.86 -14.72 -11.46
N SER A 105 -7.68 -14.48 -12.01
CA SER A 105 -6.50 -15.34 -11.85
C SER A 105 -5.71 -14.97 -10.59
N VAL A 106 -6.27 -15.28 -9.42
CA VAL A 106 -5.68 -14.95 -8.12
C VAL A 106 -5.29 -16.20 -7.35
N GLU A 107 -4.00 -16.30 -7.03
CA GLU A 107 -3.44 -17.30 -6.14
C GLU A 107 -3.00 -16.65 -4.81
N LYS A 108 -3.42 -17.25 -3.69
CA LYS A 108 -3.05 -16.79 -2.34
C LYS A 108 -2.35 -17.92 -1.60
N ARG A 109 -1.21 -17.62 -1.00
CA ARG A 109 -0.42 -18.54 -0.17
C ARG A 109 -0.10 -17.89 1.18
N CYS A 110 0.01 -18.71 2.22
CA CYS A 110 0.28 -18.26 3.58
C CYS A 110 1.39 -19.11 4.19
N ASP A 111 2.23 -18.50 5.01
CA ASP A 111 3.22 -19.16 5.85
C ASP A 111 4.18 -20.13 5.12
N LEU A 112 4.77 -19.68 4.02
CA LEU A 112 5.66 -20.52 3.21
C LEU A 112 7.10 -20.58 3.73
N GLU A 113 7.64 -21.78 3.83
CA GLU A 113 9.08 -22.00 3.93
C GLU A 113 9.77 -21.67 2.60
N LYS A 114 11.10 -21.49 2.60
CA LYS A 114 11.84 -21.10 1.39
C LYS A 114 11.57 -22.03 0.21
N LYS A 115 11.61 -23.35 0.43
CA LYS A 115 11.36 -24.35 -0.62
C LYS A 115 9.95 -24.21 -1.21
N GLU A 116 8.96 -23.96 -0.36
CA GLU A 116 7.56 -23.84 -0.76
C GLU A 116 7.30 -22.51 -1.49
N MET A 117 7.94 -21.43 -1.04
CA MET A 117 7.88 -20.13 -1.69
C MET A 117 8.52 -20.16 -3.08
N MET A 118 9.68 -20.82 -3.21
CA MET A 118 10.32 -21.04 -4.52
C MET A 118 9.46 -21.92 -5.44
N ALA A 119 8.83 -22.97 -4.90
CA ALA A 119 7.90 -23.80 -5.66
C ALA A 119 6.67 -23.00 -6.12
N ALA A 120 6.12 -22.13 -5.26
CA ALA A 120 4.99 -21.26 -5.62
C ALA A 120 5.35 -20.32 -6.79
N PHE A 121 6.56 -19.75 -6.80
CA PHE A 121 7.00 -18.95 -7.95
C PHE A 121 7.11 -19.76 -9.24
N ASP A 122 7.63 -20.99 -9.16
CA ASP A 122 7.72 -21.89 -10.32
C ASP A 122 6.34 -22.35 -10.82
N GLU A 123 5.38 -22.56 -9.92
CA GLU A 123 3.98 -22.90 -10.22
C GLU A 123 3.21 -21.73 -10.84
N THR A 124 3.41 -20.53 -10.31
CA THR A 124 2.89 -19.28 -10.90
C THR A 124 3.42 -19.11 -12.32
N ARG A 125 4.73 -19.30 -12.55
CA ARG A 125 5.33 -19.23 -13.89
C ARG A 125 4.67 -20.20 -14.88
N LYS A 126 4.47 -21.46 -14.48
CA LYS A 126 3.79 -22.47 -15.30
C LYS A 126 2.33 -22.12 -15.58
N SER A 127 1.64 -21.53 -14.60
CA SER A 127 0.26 -21.09 -14.79
C SER A 127 0.19 -19.95 -15.81
N ILE A 128 1.14 -19.01 -15.76
CA ILE A 128 1.26 -17.93 -16.75
C ILE A 128 1.55 -18.49 -18.15
N GLU A 129 2.39 -19.51 -18.27
CA GLU A 129 2.67 -20.19 -19.55
C GLU A 129 1.40 -20.80 -20.16
N SER A 130 0.49 -21.31 -19.33
CA SER A 130 -0.74 -21.98 -19.76
C SER A 130 -1.91 -21.03 -20.09
N GLY A 131 -1.82 -19.77 -19.66
CA GLY A 131 -2.93 -18.81 -19.72
C GLY A 131 -2.65 -17.57 -20.57
N LYS A 132 -3.72 -16.85 -20.93
CA LYS A 132 -3.63 -15.51 -21.55
C LYS A 132 -3.72 -14.45 -20.46
N HIS A 133 -2.58 -14.14 -19.85
CA HIS A 133 -2.46 -13.05 -18.88
C HIS A 133 -1.82 -11.82 -19.52
N ASP A 134 -2.28 -10.63 -19.14
CA ASP A 134 -1.74 -9.36 -19.66
C ASP A 134 -0.62 -8.76 -18.78
N GLY A 135 -0.30 -9.41 -17.67
CA GLY A 135 0.78 -9.05 -16.78
C GLY A 135 0.87 -9.97 -15.56
N LEU A 136 1.78 -9.63 -14.67
CA LEU A 136 1.95 -10.26 -13.37
C LEU A 136 1.82 -9.20 -12.27
N ILE A 137 1.03 -9.50 -11.25
CA ILE A 137 1.03 -8.76 -9.99
C ILE A 137 1.47 -9.73 -8.89
N CYS A 138 2.54 -9.40 -8.18
CA CYS A 138 3.02 -10.16 -7.05
C CYS A 138 3.01 -9.28 -5.79
N ILE A 139 2.22 -9.66 -4.79
CA ILE A 139 2.11 -8.96 -3.51
C ILE A 139 2.68 -9.86 -2.43
N ILE A 140 3.78 -9.44 -1.81
CA ILE A 140 4.46 -10.21 -0.77
C ILE A 140 4.46 -9.42 0.53
N MET A 141 3.89 -10.01 1.56
CA MET A 141 3.76 -9.44 2.91
C MET A 141 4.46 -10.39 3.87
N SER A 142 5.63 -10.01 4.36
CA SER A 142 6.47 -10.84 5.23
C SER A 142 7.37 -9.97 6.11
N HIS A 143 8.16 -10.60 6.98
CA HIS A 143 9.38 -9.98 7.46
C HIS A 143 10.40 -9.86 6.33
N GLY A 144 11.35 -8.95 6.50
CA GLY A 144 12.50 -8.85 5.62
C GLY A 144 13.65 -8.12 6.27
N ASP A 145 14.76 -8.15 5.56
CA ASP A 145 16.00 -7.48 5.90
C ASP A 145 16.65 -6.96 4.61
N ASP A 146 17.93 -6.60 4.69
CA ASP A 146 18.72 -6.18 3.54
C ASP A 146 19.01 -7.32 2.54
N LYS A 147 18.94 -8.58 2.97
CA LYS A 147 19.15 -9.77 2.13
C LYS A 147 17.91 -10.13 1.33
N GLY A 148 16.71 -9.76 1.79
CA GLY A 148 15.47 -9.89 1.01
C GLY A 148 14.24 -10.24 1.85
N ILE A 149 13.42 -11.15 1.30
CA ILE A 149 12.16 -11.56 1.92
C ILE A 149 12.38 -12.79 2.79
N LYS A 150 12.01 -12.70 4.08
CA LYS A 150 12.10 -13.80 5.02
C LYS A 150 10.97 -14.82 4.81
N CYS A 151 11.32 -16.10 4.87
CA CYS A 151 10.40 -17.24 4.84
C CYS A 151 10.14 -17.74 6.26
N THR A 152 9.11 -18.57 6.45
CA THR A 152 8.69 -19.00 7.80
C THR A 152 9.72 -19.86 8.53
N ASN A 153 10.64 -20.51 7.80
CA ASN A 153 11.74 -21.26 8.38
C ASN A 153 12.98 -20.41 8.74
N GLY A 154 12.89 -19.09 8.65
CA GLY A 154 13.98 -18.16 8.97
C GLY A 154 14.95 -17.87 7.82
N GLU A 155 14.87 -18.64 6.73
CA GLU A 155 15.67 -18.37 5.53
C GLU A 155 15.15 -17.15 4.77
N THR A 156 16.02 -16.55 3.95
CA THR A 156 15.69 -15.36 3.16
C THR A 156 15.90 -15.62 1.67
N ILE A 157 15.03 -15.04 0.84
CA ILE A 157 15.12 -15.05 -0.62
C ILE A 157 15.39 -13.63 -1.12
N PRO A 158 16.50 -13.38 -1.83
CA PRO A 158 16.75 -12.11 -2.49
C PRO A 158 15.67 -11.74 -3.48
N VAL A 159 15.29 -10.47 -3.53
CA VAL A 159 14.26 -10.00 -4.48
C VAL A 159 14.69 -10.19 -5.93
N ASP A 160 15.99 -10.09 -6.23
CA ASP A 160 16.53 -10.41 -7.56
C ASP A 160 16.29 -11.89 -7.93
N GLU A 161 16.48 -12.82 -6.99
CA GLU A 161 16.19 -14.24 -7.21
C GLU A 161 14.70 -14.46 -7.52
N ILE A 162 13.80 -13.78 -6.81
CA ILE A 162 12.34 -13.84 -7.07
C ILE A 162 12.03 -13.28 -8.47
N THR A 163 12.47 -12.06 -8.76
CA THR A 163 12.14 -11.36 -10.01
C THR A 163 12.77 -12.02 -11.24
N SER A 164 13.95 -12.63 -11.09
CA SER A 164 14.64 -13.34 -12.18
C SER A 164 13.79 -14.44 -12.81
N LYS A 165 12.92 -15.10 -12.03
CA LYS A 165 12.01 -16.15 -12.52
C LYS A 165 10.95 -15.63 -13.50
N PHE A 166 10.67 -14.33 -13.46
CA PHE A 166 9.59 -13.70 -14.23
C PHE A 166 10.10 -12.79 -15.35
N ARG A 167 11.39 -12.87 -15.70
CA ARG A 167 11.96 -12.15 -16.84
C ARG A 167 11.26 -12.59 -18.13
N GLY A 168 11.05 -11.64 -19.03
CA GLY A 168 10.43 -11.89 -20.34
C GLY A 168 11.35 -12.58 -21.36
N SER A 169 12.43 -13.23 -20.92
CA SER A 169 13.36 -13.96 -21.77
C SER A 169 12.92 -15.42 -21.97
N ASP A 170 13.42 -16.06 -23.04
CA ASP A 170 13.10 -17.47 -23.36
C ASP A 170 13.48 -18.45 -22.23
N GLU A 171 14.50 -18.13 -21.45
CA GLU A 171 14.99 -18.96 -20.33
C GLU A 171 14.12 -18.85 -19.07
N SER A 172 13.31 -17.78 -18.96
CA SER A 172 12.55 -17.45 -17.76
C SER A 172 11.05 -17.58 -18.02
N CYS A 173 10.37 -16.53 -18.46
CA CYS A 173 8.93 -16.51 -18.74
C CYS A 173 8.62 -15.64 -19.96
N PRO A 174 8.85 -16.15 -21.20
CA PRO A 174 8.68 -15.36 -22.42
C PRO A 174 7.25 -14.83 -22.63
N GLN A 175 6.25 -15.44 -21.99
CA GLN A 175 4.86 -14.98 -22.00
C GLN A 175 4.66 -13.62 -21.31
N LEU A 176 5.62 -13.18 -20.49
CA LEU A 176 5.66 -11.86 -19.85
C LEU A 176 6.50 -10.83 -20.61
N ALA A 177 7.05 -11.17 -21.79
CA ALA A 177 7.74 -10.21 -22.64
C ALA A 177 6.81 -9.06 -23.03
N GLY A 178 7.25 -7.81 -22.82
CA GLY A 178 6.46 -6.62 -23.15
C GLY A 178 5.26 -6.36 -22.22
N LYS A 179 5.07 -7.16 -21.17
CA LYS A 179 3.94 -7.05 -20.22
C LYS A 179 4.38 -6.52 -18.87
N PRO A 180 3.57 -5.72 -18.16
CA PRO A 180 3.92 -5.21 -16.84
C PRO A 180 4.06 -6.34 -15.81
N LYS A 181 5.13 -6.26 -15.02
CA LYS A 181 5.47 -7.17 -13.93
C LYS A 181 5.59 -6.35 -12.65
N LEU A 182 4.52 -6.32 -11.86
CA LEU A 182 4.33 -5.41 -10.74
C LEU A 182 4.54 -6.16 -9.42
N PHE A 183 5.56 -5.78 -8.66
CA PHE A 183 5.89 -6.36 -7.36
C PHE A 183 5.63 -5.32 -6.27
N PHE A 184 4.78 -5.66 -5.30
CA PHE A 184 4.49 -4.83 -4.12
C PHE A 184 4.96 -5.57 -2.88
N LEU A 185 5.98 -5.03 -2.22
CA LEU A 185 6.74 -5.71 -1.18
C LEU A 185 6.59 -4.99 0.16
N GLN A 186 5.75 -5.55 1.02
CA GLN A 186 5.66 -5.20 2.44
C GLN A 186 6.64 -6.07 3.22
N ALA A 187 7.87 -5.57 3.33
CA ALA A 187 8.96 -6.14 4.11
C ALA A 187 9.94 -5.02 4.48
N CYS A 188 10.60 -5.12 5.64
CA CYS A 188 11.69 -4.22 5.96
C CYS A 188 12.87 -4.41 5.00
N ARG A 189 13.70 -3.38 4.87
CA ARG A 189 14.95 -3.43 4.07
C ARG A 189 16.17 -3.08 4.92
N GLY A 190 16.03 -3.23 6.23
CA GLY A 190 17.03 -2.89 7.24
C GLY A 190 16.38 -2.57 8.59
N ILE A 191 17.19 -2.05 9.51
CA ILE A 191 16.85 -1.89 10.93
C ILE A 191 16.84 -0.44 11.41
N VAL A 192 17.08 0.53 10.51
CA VAL A 192 17.19 1.94 10.89
C VAL A 192 15.80 2.56 10.93
N ASP A 193 15.50 3.29 12.01
CA ASP A 193 14.29 4.11 12.08
C ASP A 193 14.51 5.42 11.32
N ASP A 194 13.61 5.76 10.39
CA ASP A 194 13.64 7.07 9.74
C ASP A 194 13.08 8.12 10.70
N ARG A 195 13.89 9.12 11.06
CA ARG A 195 13.47 10.22 11.95
C ARG A 195 12.83 11.38 11.19
N GLY A 196 12.81 11.33 9.85
CA GLY A 196 12.33 12.40 8.98
C GLY A 196 13.09 13.72 9.15
N TYR A 197 12.59 14.76 8.49
CA TYR A 197 13.00 16.15 8.67
C TYR A 197 11.76 17.04 8.87
N LEU A 198 11.90 18.17 9.57
CA LEU A 198 10.76 19.05 9.84
C LEU A 198 10.23 19.69 8.55
N HIS A 199 9.05 19.24 8.12
CA HIS A 199 8.19 19.93 7.16
C HIS A 199 6.92 20.39 7.90
N ARG A 200 6.46 21.62 7.68
CA ARG A 200 5.30 22.25 8.37
C ARG A 200 3.95 21.65 7.95
N SER A 201 3.73 20.37 8.21
CA SER A 201 2.43 19.69 8.06
C SER A 201 2.01 19.05 9.37
N SER A 202 0.72 19.10 9.69
CA SER A 202 0.12 18.41 10.82
C SER A 202 0.27 16.89 10.65
N TRP A 203 1.13 16.25 11.46
CA TRP A 203 1.32 14.80 11.43
C TRP A 203 0.32 14.09 12.35
N GLN A 204 -0.03 12.85 12.01
CA GLN A 204 -0.83 11.97 12.87
C GLN A 204 0.11 11.00 13.60
N GLU A 205 -0.03 10.91 14.93
CA GLU A 205 0.71 9.97 15.78
C GLU A 205 -0.06 8.65 15.87
N ASP A 206 0.64 7.54 15.61
CA ASP A 206 0.08 6.19 15.65
C ASP A 206 0.92 5.24 16.52
N ASP A 207 0.22 4.31 17.17
CA ASP A 207 0.83 3.14 17.82
C ASP A 207 1.07 2.03 16.77
N VAL A 208 2.34 1.75 16.47
CA VAL A 208 2.76 0.82 15.41
C VAL A 208 3.95 -0.05 15.81
N VAL A 209 4.07 -1.22 15.16
CA VAL A 209 5.18 -2.18 15.28
C VAL A 209 5.92 -2.34 13.96
N ALA A 210 7.21 -2.70 13.99
CA ALA A 210 8.04 -2.84 12.79
C ALA A 210 8.25 -4.30 12.36
N ASP A 211 8.31 -4.54 11.05
CA ASP A 211 8.42 -5.88 10.43
C ASP A 211 9.90 -6.38 10.27
N SER A 212 10.75 -6.40 11.32
CA SER A 212 12.18 -6.78 11.19
C SER A 212 12.76 -7.60 12.35
N PHE A 213 13.75 -8.48 12.06
CA PHE A 213 14.52 -9.22 13.07
C PHE A 213 16.02 -9.37 12.69
N SER A 214 16.91 -8.80 13.52
CA SER A 214 18.40 -8.92 13.52
C SER A 214 19.20 -8.36 12.31
N SER A 215 20.50 -8.12 12.51
CA SER A 215 21.34 -7.17 11.75
C SER A 215 22.49 -7.79 10.93
N GLU A 216 22.67 -7.33 9.70
CA GLU A 216 23.95 -6.99 9.06
C GLU A 216 23.66 -6.07 7.85
N ARG A 217 24.68 -5.43 7.24
CA ARG A 217 24.50 -4.44 6.14
C ARG A 217 25.16 -4.94 4.85
N THR A 218 24.45 -5.08 3.73
CA THR A 218 25.00 -4.88 2.37
C THR A 218 23.94 -4.76 1.25
N SER A 219 24.42 -4.65 0.00
CA SER A 219 23.92 -3.87 -1.13
C SER A 219 22.71 -4.40 -1.92
N LEU A 220 21.88 -3.48 -2.38
CA LEU A 220 20.78 -3.71 -3.32
C LEU A 220 21.28 -3.86 -4.77
N THR A 221 21.06 -5.01 -5.39
CA THR A 221 21.26 -5.24 -6.84
C THR A 221 19.93 -5.19 -7.57
N LEU A 222 19.83 -4.39 -8.64
CA LEU A 222 18.62 -4.27 -9.46
C LEU A 222 18.68 -5.22 -10.69
N PRO A 223 17.56 -5.82 -11.12
CA PRO A 223 17.53 -6.64 -12.34
C PRO A 223 17.69 -5.80 -13.61
N SER A 224 18.30 -6.39 -14.64
CA SER A 224 18.54 -5.78 -15.96
C SER A 224 17.33 -5.84 -16.92
N ASP A 225 16.10 -5.82 -16.41
CA ASP A 225 14.91 -6.24 -17.16
C ASP A 225 13.90 -5.12 -17.39
N ALA A 226 13.32 -5.08 -18.59
CA ALA A 226 12.24 -4.17 -18.96
C ALA A 226 10.87 -4.60 -18.40
N ASP A 227 10.00 -3.61 -18.24
CA ASP A 227 8.59 -3.76 -17.83
C ASP A 227 8.38 -4.28 -16.40
N PHE A 228 9.38 -4.14 -15.53
CA PHE A 228 9.24 -4.37 -14.09
C PHE A 228 8.91 -3.09 -13.33
N LEU A 229 8.13 -3.25 -12.27
CA LEU A 229 8.00 -2.29 -11.18
C LEU A 229 8.19 -3.05 -9.88
N ILE A 230 9.07 -2.57 -9.02
CA ILE A 230 9.26 -3.08 -7.67
C ILE A 230 9.00 -1.94 -6.68
N SER A 231 7.86 -2.02 -6.00
CA SER A 231 7.41 -1.06 -5.02
C SER A 231 7.64 -1.61 -3.62
N TYR A 232 8.64 -1.06 -2.95
CA TYR A 232 8.98 -1.41 -1.58
C TYR A 232 8.25 -0.48 -0.60
N SER A 233 7.75 -1.03 0.50
CA SER A 233 7.13 -0.25 1.59
C SER A 233 8.08 0.77 2.24
N THR A 234 9.39 0.62 2.05
CA THR A 234 10.45 1.44 2.67
C THR A 234 11.64 1.67 1.72
N THR A 235 12.38 2.75 1.97
CA THR A 235 13.74 2.95 1.45
C THR A 235 14.71 1.93 2.03
N THR A 236 15.76 1.60 1.27
CA THR A 236 16.81 0.67 1.71
C THR A 236 17.40 1.10 3.05
N GLY A 237 17.54 0.15 3.98
CA GLY A 237 18.08 0.37 5.32
C GLY A 237 17.03 0.65 6.40
N TYR A 238 15.77 0.93 6.03
CA TYR A 238 14.74 1.39 6.98
C TYR A 238 13.66 0.36 7.31
N LYS A 239 13.01 0.56 8.47
CA LYS A 239 11.91 -0.27 8.95
C LYS A 239 10.57 0.07 8.30
N SER A 240 9.75 -0.96 8.11
CA SER A 240 8.37 -0.87 7.66
C SER A 240 7.44 -1.15 8.83
N TYR A 241 6.43 -0.29 9.00
CA TYR A 241 5.56 -0.27 10.15
C TYR A 241 4.16 -0.78 9.83
N ARG A 242 3.56 -1.40 10.83
CA ARG A 242 2.16 -1.79 10.84
C ARG A 242 1.42 -1.23 12.04
N ARG A 243 0.22 -0.70 11.80
CA ARG A 243 -0.69 -0.28 12.86
C ARG A 243 -1.26 -1.49 13.56
N PHE A 244 -1.26 -1.44 14.88
CA PHE A 244 -1.74 -2.55 15.70
C PHE A 244 -2.81 -2.03 16.64
N THR A 245 -4.02 -2.57 16.54
CA THR A 245 -4.99 -2.46 17.62
C THR A 245 -4.73 -3.59 18.60
N MET A 246 -4.10 -3.34 19.75
CA MET A 246 -4.25 -4.28 20.87
C MET A 246 -5.76 -4.34 21.16
N ALA A 247 -6.36 -5.53 21.12
CA ALA A 247 -7.66 -5.75 21.74
C ALA A 247 -7.50 -5.61 23.26
N THR A 248 -7.41 -4.38 23.76
CA THR A 248 -7.52 -4.07 25.18
C THR A 248 -9.00 -3.88 25.49
N ALA A 249 -9.44 -4.43 26.63
CA ALA A 249 -10.79 -4.22 27.12
C ALA A 249 -10.98 -2.71 27.37
N GLY A 250 -11.65 -2.03 26.44
CA GLY A 250 -11.89 -0.58 26.48
C GLY A 250 -11.35 0.23 25.29
N ALA A 251 -10.61 -0.38 24.35
CA ALA A 251 -10.26 0.31 23.11
C ALA A 251 -11.52 0.56 22.26
N PRO A 252 -11.74 1.79 21.72
CA PRO A 252 -12.86 2.05 20.84
C PRO A 252 -12.79 1.11 19.62
N PRO A 253 -13.92 0.55 19.15
CA PRO A 253 -13.94 -0.33 17.99
C PRO A 253 -13.79 0.52 16.73
N SER A 254 -12.60 1.03 16.43
CA SER A 254 -12.34 1.69 15.15
C SER A 254 -10.85 1.89 14.92
N GLU A 255 -10.23 0.92 14.26
CA GLU A 255 -9.73 1.07 12.88
C GLU A 255 -8.89 -0.16 12.54
N THR A 256 -9.51 -1.09 11.81
CA THR A 256 -8.91 -2.30 11.22
C THR A 256 -7.94 -1.91 10.12
N LEU A 257 -6.72 -1.52 10.50
CA LEU A 257 -5.71 -1.03 9.57
C LEU A 257 -4.51 -1.98 9.61
N GLY A 258 -4.20 -2.56 8.45
CA GLY A 258 -2.97 -3.33 8.27
C GLY A 258 -1.72 -2.44 8.29
N SER A 259 -0.67 -2.88 7.62
CA SER A 259 0.52 -2.09 7.37
C SER A 259 0.18 -0.76 6.69
N TRP A 260 0.87 0.32 7.10
CA TRP A 260 0.64 1.64 6.51
C TRP A 260 0.76 1.61 4.99
N PHE A 261 1.74 0.86 4.47
CA PHE A 261 1.97 0.75 3.04
C PHE A 261 0.86 0.00 2.32
N ILE A 262 0.50 -1.23 2.72
CA ILE A 262 -0.53 -2.01 2.01
C ILE A 262 -1.89 -1.32 2.12
N PHE A 263 -2.27 -0.83 3.30
CA PHE A 263 -3.50 -0.07 3.47
C PHE A 263 -3.55 1.13 2.53
N THR A 264 -2.50 1.96 2.54
CA THR A 264 -2.45 3.18 1.71
C THR A 264 -2.42 2.85 0.22
N LEU A 265 -1.62 1.87 -0.17
CA LEU A 265 -1.51 1.43 -1.55
C LEU A 265 -2.87 0.93 -2.06
N MET A 266 -3.50 -0.02 -1.38
CA MET A 266 -4.78 -0.57 -1.81
C MET A 266 -5.87 0.50 -1.85
N ARG A 267 -5.92 1.40 -0.85
CA ARG A 267 -6.85 2.54 -0.83
C ARG A 267 -6.63 3.47 -2.03
N VAL A 268 -5.41 3.93 -2.25
CA VAL A 268 -5.08 4.85 -3.36
C VAL A 268 -5.37 4.19 -4.71
N LEU A 269 -5.02 2.91 -4.88
CA LEU A 269 -5.33 2.17 -6.11
C LEU A 269 -6.83 2.12 -6.35
N ARG A 270 -7.65 1.75 -5.35
CA ARG A 270 -9.11 1.72 -5.49
C ARG A 270 -9.70 3.08 -5.85
N GLU A 271 -9.29 4.13 -5.14
CA GLU A 271 -9.83 5.48 -5.30
C GLU A 271 -9.35 6.20 -6.57
N ASN A 272 -8.28 5.74 -7.23
CA ASN A 272 -7.64 6.50 -8.31
C ASN A 272 -7.40 5.70 -9.60
N SER A 273 -7.54 4.37 -9.59
CA SER A 273 -7.32 3.52 -10.78
C SER A 273 -8.23 3.88 -11.95
N HIS A 274 -9.38 4.52 -11.69
CA HIS A 274 -10.29 4.96 -12.73
C HIS A 274 -9.83 6.22 -13.49
N LYS A 275 -8.76 6.91 -13.03
CA LYS A 275 -8.34 8.22 -13.56
C LYS A 275 -6.82 8.41 -13.73
N ASP A 276 -6.00 7.72 -12.95
CA ASP A 276 -4.56 7.93 -12.92
C ASP A 276 -3.79 6.69 -13.37
N ASP A 277 -2.60 6.91 -13.95
CA ASP A 277 -1.65 5.83 -14.19
C ASP A 277 -0.96 5.39 -12.87
N LEU A 278 -0.39 4.19 -12.89
CA LEU A 278 0.24 3.58 -11.72
C LEU A 278 1.32 4.45 -11.08
N MET A 279 2.19 5.11 -11.84
CA MET A 279 3.28 5.93 -11.26
C MET A 279 2.73 7.20 -10.60
N THR A 280 1.69 7.79 -11.19
CA THR A 280 0.93 8.89 -10.55
C THR A 280 0.30 8.42 -9.24
N MET A 281 -0.32 7.24 -9.22
CA MET A 281 -0.89 6.66 -7.99
C MET A 281 0.18 6.36 -6.94
N LEU A 282 1.34 5.81 -7.31
CA LEU A 282 2.45 5.57 -6.38
C LEU A 282 3.00 6.86 -5.77
N THR A 283 2.96 7.97 -6.52
CA THR A 283 3.31 9.29 -5.98
C THR A 283 2.29 9.74 -4.94
N LYS A 284 0.99 9.48 -5.16
CA LYS A 284 -0.06 9.73 -4.16
C LYS A 284 0.12 8.85 -2.91
N VAL A 285 0.52 7.59 -3.08
CA VAL A 285 0.88 6.72 -1.94
C VAL A 285 1.98 7.38 -1.10
N ASN A 286 3.03 7.92 -1.73
CA ASN A 286 4.08 8.66 -1.01
C ASN A 286 3.52 9.90 -0.29
N GLN A 287 2.66 10.68 -0.93
CA GLN A 287 2.02 11.87 -0.34
C GLN A 287 1.11 11.55 0.85
N GLU A 288 0.43 10.41 0.83
CA GLU A 288 -0.35 9.95 1.98
C GLU A 288 0.56 9.43 3.09
N MET A 289 1.57 8.63 2.73
CA MET A 289 2.46 7.98 3.70
C MET A 289 3.33 8.96 4.49
N ILE A 290 3.72 10.11 3.92
CA ILE A 290 4.44 11.12 4.70
C ILE A 290 3.62 11.55 5.92
N LYS A 291 2.28 11.52 5.87
CA LYS A 291 1.40 12.01 6.96
C LYS A 291 1.52 11.19 8.24
N TYR A 292 1.92 9.92 8.12
CA TYR A 292 2.06 9.01 9.25
C TYR A 292 3.33 9.29 10.05
N ALA A 293 3.22 9.15 11.36
CA ALA A 293 4.35 9.12 12.27
C ALA A 293 4.05 8.15 13.41
N THR A 294 5.09 7.48 13.92
CA THR A 294 4.95 6.70 15.15
C THR A 294 4.79 7.66 16.34
N GLY A 295 4.30 7.17 17.49
CA GLY A 295 4.32 7.96 18.74
C GLY A 295 5.72 8.43 19.18
N LYS A 296 6.79 7.93 18.56
CA LYS A 296 8.18 8.40 18.76
C LYS A 296 8.65 9.37 17.67
N GLY A 297 7.77 9.77 16.76
CA GLY A 297 8.05 10.65 15.64
C GLY A 297 8.78 9.98 14.45
N CYS A 298 8.89 8.65 14.41
CA CYS A 298 9.52 7.97 13.28
C CYS A 298 8.60 8.01 12.06
N LYS A 299 9.18 8.13 10.86
CA LYS A 299 8.48 8.24 9.58
C LYS A 299 8.68 6.98 8.75
N GLN A 300 7.92 6.87 7.67
CA GLN A 300 8.10 5.83 6.65
C GLN A 300 7.78 6.40 5.28
N ILE A 301 8.58 6.03 4.28
CA ILE A 301 8.32 6.39 2.89
C ILE A 301 8.56 5.17 1.97
N PRO A 302 7.63 4.84 1.07
CA PRO A 302 7.84 3.80 0.07
C PRO A 302 8.91 4.19 -0.96
N SER A 303 9.59 3.19 -1.50
CA SER A 303 10.59 3.33 -2.55
C SER A 303 10.17 2.53 -3.77
N HIS A 304 9.98 3.21 -4.90
CA HIS A 304 9.53 2.59 -6.15
C HIS A 304 10.68 2.53 -7.14
N VAL A 305 11.05 1.33 -7.57
CA VAL A 305 12.03 1.09 -8.64
C VAL A 305 11.26 0.70 -9.89
N SER A 306 11.32 1.52 -10.93
CA SER A 306 10.56 1.31 -12.17
C SER A 306 11.49 1.12 -13.35
N MET A 307 11.26 0.03 -14.07
CA MET A 307 11.80 -0.28 -15.39
C MET A 307 10.65 -0.41 -16.42
N LEU A 308 9.46 0.13 -16.08
CA LEU A 308 8.32 0.19 -16.98
C LEU A 308 8.66 1.04 -18.20
N THR A 309 8.33 0.56 -19.39
CA THR A 309 8.57 1.26 -20.66
C THR A 309 7.36 2.07 -21.12
N ARG A 310 6.19 1.81 -20.52
CA ARG A 310 4.90 2.42 -20.86
C ARG A 310 4.08 2.72 -19.60
N LYS A 311 3.06 3.55 -19.73
CA LYS A 311 2.13 3.81 -18.62
C LYS A 311 1.23 2.60 -18.38
N VAL A 312 1.04 2.27 -17.11
CA VAL A 312 0.17 1.19 -16.64
C VAL A 312 -1.13 1.79 -16.10
N PHE A 313 -2.26 1.28 -16.58
CA PHE A 313 -3.60 1.60 -16.09
C PHE A 313 -4.33 0.31 -15.72
N PHE A 314 -5.08 0.31 -14.63
CA PHE A 314 -5.98 -0.80 -14.27
C PHE A 314 -7.34 -0.56 -14.93
N THR A 315 -7.47 -0.96 -16.19
CA THR A 315 -8.60 -0.60 -17.05
C THR A 315 -9.94 -1.17 -16.57
N ASN A 316 -9.94 -2.20 -15.72
CA ASN A 316 -11.18 -2.71 -15.11
C ASN A 316 -11.89 -1.68 -14.22
N PHE A 317 -11.19 -0.62 -13.82
CA PHE A 317 -11.77 0.49 -13.05
C PHE A 317 -12.44 1.56 -13.92
N PHE A 318 -12.22 1.57 -15.24
CA PHE A 318 -12.68 2.67 -16.11
C PHE A 318 -14.19 2.71 -16.35
N ASN A 319 -14.91 1.66 -15.98
CA ASN A 319 -16.37 1.58 -16.07
C ASN A 319 -17.02 1.23 -14.73
N LYS A 320 -16.26 1.25 -13.63
CA LYS A 320 -16.82 1.01 -12.30
C LYS A 320 -17.33 2.31 -11.72
N THR A 321 -18.62 2.29 -11.46
CA THR A 321 -19.36 3.30 -10.73
C THR A 321 -19.24 2.97 -9.24
N PHE A 322 -18.43 3.75 -8.52
CA PHE A 322 -18.26 3.68 -7.06
C PHE A 322 -19.33 4.48 -6.34
#